data_AF-A0A2V3J3B0-F1
#
_entry.id   AF-A0A2V3J3B0-F1
#
_cell.length_a   1.000
_cell.length_b   1.000
_cell.length_c   1.000
_cell.angle_alpha   90.00
_cell.angle_beta   90.00
_cell.angle_gamma   90.00
#
_symmetry.space_group_name_H-M   'P 1'
#
loop_
_entity.id
_entity.type
_entity.pdbx_description
1 polymer ?
#
loop_
_entity_poly.entity_id
_entity_poly.type
_entity_poly.pdbx_seq_one_letter_code
_entity_poly.pdbx_strand_id
1 'polypeptide(L)'
;MHSAAFTTPVVLQSTANSSSFTPRKPLSARNATSTPLVKMAITPIADIFQNRSQTREAKQSAASKGVYTVQCTEGTAGANTAEYSRLSSLARSFRLRQSSASARYADLFATRRAAVIAAAGSHVEESYAVRFPARAAATVASRAEKLRACSRYIDAADEAEQYMFQCVDNQYNALKVPGGVYSVQACNARQSDDVDTARVCAGAAVFRSNQLSNSQKTQQRYNASLEAIYSGRGCTYEEDEYMNFPKMAGAIRWSTGAYAASVSSVQGAMNVRVPSVTERIQGVNRDSFWPSYKIREAVPRKDPVWKAPSVKNYAPMSAAALQYGIDAQTKQPELPSYDSWKPGWAPKSSIKLSPYER
;
A
#
# COMPACT_ATOMS: atom_id res chain seq x y z
N MET A 1 -3.52 47.40 34.74
CA MET A 1 -4.96 47.26 34.44
C MET A 1 -5.22 45.83 34.01
N HIS A 2 -5.60 44.98 34.96
CA HIS A 2 -5.90 43.57 34.72
C HIS A 2 -7.39 43.45 34.39
N SER A 3 -7.71 42.99 33.18
CA SER A 3 -9.07 42.57 32.83
C SER A 3 -9.19 41.06 33.03
N ALA A 4 -9.94 40.69 34.07
CA ALA A 4 -10.38 39.33 34.29
C ALA A 4 -11.52 39.01 33.30
N ALA A 5 -11.31 38.07 32.40
CA ALA A 5 -12.36 37.53 31.54
C ALA A 5 -13.14 36.47 32.34
N PHE A 6 -14.43 36.75 32.54
CA PHE A 6 -15.42 35.88 33.16
C PHE A 6 -15.63 34.64 32.28
N THR A 7 -15.18 33.47 32.73
CA THR A 7 -15.54 32.17 32.15
C THR A 7 -16.81 31.65 32.81
N THR A 8 -17.95 31.75 32.13
CA THR A 8 -19.16 31.00 32.49
C THR A 8 -19.05 29.56 31.96
N PRO A 9 -19.26 28.52 32.78
CA PRO A 9 -19.33 27.16 32.29
C PRO A 9 -20.64 26.96 31.50
N VAL A 10 -20.50 26.59 30.21
CA VAL A 10 -21.62 26.07 29.42
C VAL A 10 -21.95 24.68 29.96
N VAL A 11 -22.99 24.62 30.80
CA VAL A 11 -23.63 23.38 31.21
C VAL A 11 -24.39 22.84 29.99
N LEU A 12 -23.84 21.80 29.36
CA LEU A 12 -24.56 20.99 28.38
C LEU A 12 -25.70 20.27 29.10
N GLN A 13 -26.91 20.84 29.04
CA GLN A 13 -28.13 20.14 29.40
C GLN A 13 -28.30 18.96 28.44
N SER A 14 -28.05 17.76 28.97
CA SER A 14 -28.44 16.49 28.37
C SER A 14 -29.97 16.42 28.35
N THR A 15 -30.58 16.88 27.26
CA THR A 15 -31.94 16.46 26.92
C THR A 15 -31.84 15.03 26.38
N ALA A 16 -32.04 14.06 27.28
CA ALA A 16 -32.25 12.67 26.94
C ALA A 16 -33.56 12.53 26.14
N ASN A 17 -33.50 12.82 24.83
CA ASN A 17 -34.49 12.30 23.90
C ASN A 17 -34.23 10.81 23.76
N SER A 18 -35.01 10.03 24.51
CA SER A 18 -35.19 8.59 24.36
C SER A 18 -35.77 8.29 22.98
N SER A 19 -34.92 8.36 21.95
CA SER A 19 -35.19 7.71 20.68
C SER A 19 -35.16 6.20 20.95
N SER A 20 -36.35 5.60 20.98
CA SER A 20 -36.52 4.16 21.01
C SER A 20 -35.70 3.56 19.87
N PHE A 21 -34.61 2.88 20.22
CA PHE A 21 -33.84 2.09 19.29
C PHE A 21 -34.73 0.93 18.83
N THR A 22 -35.47 1.12 17.75
CA THR A 22 -36.05 0.00 17.03
C THR A 22 -34.90 -0.73 16.34
N PRO A 23 -34.57 -1.97 16.70
CA PRO A 23 -33.57 -2.74 15.96
C PRO A 23 -34.04 -2.79 14.50
N ARG A 24 -33.21 -2.25 13.60
CA ARG A 24 -33.46 -2.41 12.17
C ARG A 24 -33.63 -3.90 11.91
N LYS A 25 -34.79 -4.30 11.38
CA LYS A 25 -35.01 -5.65 10.85
C LYS A 25 -33.78 -6.03 10.02
N PRO A 26 -33.22 -7.23 10.19
CA PRO A 26 -32.11 -7.66 9.35
C PRO A 26 -32.53 -7.49 7.89
N LEU A 27 -31.69 -6.82 7.11
CA LEU A 27 -31.87 -6.69 5.67
C LEU A 27 -32.17 -8.08 5.12
N SER A 28 -33.40 -8.29 4.66
CA SER A 28 -33.80 -9.53 4.01
C SER A 28 -32.82 -9.81 2.88
N ALA A 29 -32.20 -10.98 2.88
CA ALA A 29 -31.25 -11.43 1.86
C ALA A 29 -31.83 -11.35 0.41
N ARG A 30 -33.15 -11.18 0.27
CA ARG A 30 -33.84 -10.97 -1.01
C ARG A 30 -33.59 -9.60 -1.65
N ASN A 31 -33.16 -8.57 -0.92
CA ASN A 31 -32.89 -7.24 -1.50
C ASN A 31 -31.41 -7.00 -1.83
N ALA A 32 -30.50 -7.88 -1.42
CA ALA A 32 -29.08 -7.83 -1.80
C ALA A 32 -28.81 -8.42 -3.20
N THR A 33 -29.83 -9.06 -3.81
CA THR A 33 -29.70 -9.82 -5.06
C THR A 33 -29.94 -8.97 -6.32
N SER A 34 -30.40 -7.71 -6.20
CA SER A 34 -30.78 -6.88 -7.34
C SER A 34 -30.00 -5.58 -7.52
N THR A 35 -29.13 -5.17 -6.58
CA THR A 35 -28.01 -4.31 -6.98
C THR A 35 -27.12 -5.17 -7.86
N PRO A 36 -26.96 -4.86 -9.15
CA PRO A 36 -26.24 -5.75 -10.04
C PRO A 36 -24.81 -5.86 -9.48
N LEU A 37 -24.42 -7.07 -9.07
CA LEU A 37 -23.05 -7.45 -8.67
C LEU A 37 -21.99 -6.85 -9.63
N VAL A 38 -22.38 -6.68 -10.89
CA VAL A 38 -21.70 -5.96 -11.96
C VAL A 38 -21.30 -4.50 -11.60
N LYS A 39 -22.19 -3.68 -11.02
CA LYS A 39 -21.87 -2.27 -10.67
C LYS A 39 -20.91 -2.14 -9.47
N MET A 40 -20.95 -3.07 -8.52
CA MET A 40 -20.06 -3.04 -7.35
C MET A 40 -18.69 -3.70 -7.61
N ALA A 41 -18.61 -4.68 -8.51
CA ALA A 41 -17.36 -5.36 -8.86
C ALA A 41 -16.57 -4.69 -10.00
N ILE A 42 -17.24 -4.03 -10.96
CA ILE A 42 -16.56 -3.37 -12.10
C ILE A 42 -15.96 -2.01 -11.71
N THR A 43 -16.61 -1.29 -10.79
CA THR A 43 -16.16 0.04 -10.36
C THR A 43 -14.76 0.06 -9.73
N PRO A 44 -14.34 -0.86 -8.84
CA PRO A 44 -12.98 -0.84 -8.29
C PRO A 44 -11.90 -1.21 -9.33
N ILE A 45 -12.18 -2.12 -10.27
CA ILE A 45 -11.19 -2.50 -11.31
C ILE A 45 -11.01 -1.35 -12.31
N ALA A 46 -12.10 -0.72 -12.72
CA ALA A 46 -12.06 0.45 -13.58
C ALA A 46 -11.32 1.61 -12.88
N ASP A 47 -11.54 1.83 -11.59
CA ASP A 47 -10.85 2.88 -10.81
C ASP A 47 -9.33 2.60 -10.70
N ILE A 48 -8.92 1.35 -10.51
CA ILE A 48 -7.50 0.95 -10.54
C ILE A 48 -6.88 1.22 -11.91
N PHE A 49 -7.59 0.88 -13.00
CA PHE A 49 -7.11 1.16 -14.35
C PHE A 49 -6.98 2.67 -14.60
N GLN A 50 -7.98 3.45 -14.21
CA GLN A 50 -8.00 4.91 -14.37
C GLN A 50 -6.91 5.60 -13.54
N ASN A 51 -6.62 5.10 -12.33
CA ASN A 51 -5.47 5.55 -11.54
C ASN A 51 -4.14 5.28 -12.29
N ARG A 52 -3.98 4.06 -12.83
CA ARG A 52 -2.78 3.68 -13.59
C ARG A 52 -2.62 4.47 -14.89
N SER A 53 -3.70 4.76 -15.62
CA SER A 53 -3.62 5.56 -16.84
C SER A 53 -3.21 7.00 -16.52
N GLN A 54 -3.82 7.61 -15.50
CA GLN A 54 -3.47 8.97 -15.05
C GLN A 54 -2.02 9.09 -14.61
N THR A 55 -1.55 8.15 -13.79
CA THR A 55 -0.13 8.13 -13.38
C THR A 55 0.83 7.91 -14.55
N ARG A 56 0.43 7.12 -15.56
CA ARG A 56 1.22 6.92 -16.79
C ARG A 56 1.33 8.20 -17.61
N GLU A 57 0.22 8.90 -17.83
CA GLU A 57 0.18 10.17 -18.55
C GLU A 57 1.06 11.22 -17.87
N ALA A 58 1.02 11.29 -16.53
CA ALA A 58 1.89 12.20 -15.80
C ALA A 58 3.36 11.82 -15.87
N LYS A 59 3.71 10.54 -15.76
CA LYS A 59 5.11 10.10 -15.96
C LYS A 59 5.60 10.37 -17.38
N GLN A 60 4.73 10.27 -18.40
CA GLN A 60 5.07 10.61 -19.77
C GLN A 60 5.46 12.09 -19.92
N SER A 61 4.85 12.99 -19.14
CA SER A 61 5.21 14.41 -19.17
C SER A 61 6.65 14.70 -18.71
N ALA A 62 7.21 13.86 -17.82
CA ALA A 62 8.59 13.98 -17.35
C ALA A 62 9.63 13.43 -18.36
N ALA A 63 9.17 12.65 -19.35
CA ALA A 63 9.99 12.03 -20.40
C ALA A 63 9.38 12.28 -21.80
N SER A 64 8.94 13.50 -22.06
CA SER A 64 8.16 13.84 -23.27
C SER A 64 8.89 13.59 -24.59
N LYS A 65 10.22 13.62 -24.60
CA LYS A 65 11.06 13.36 -25.78
C LYS A 65 11.68 11.96 -25.79
N GLY A 66 11.21 11.04 -24.93
CA GLY A 66 11.74 9.69 -24.80
C GLY A 66 13.05 9.55 -24.00
N VAL A 67 13.73 10.66 -23.71
CA VAL A 67 14.89 10.69 -22.81
C VAL A 67 14.43 10.98 -21.38
N TYR A 68 14.74 10.08 -20.44
CA TYR A 68 14.48 10.30 -19.03
C TYR A 68 15.36 11.43 -18.48
N THR A 69 14.74 12.39 -17.83
CA THR A 69 15.44 13.47 -17.12
C THR A 69 15.92 13.01 -15.75
N VAL A 70 16.81 13.77 -15.12
CA VAL A 70 17.32 13.50 -13.76
C VAL A 70 16.22 13.31 -12.70
N GLN A 71 15.01 13.84 -12.97
CA GLN A 71 13.82 13.69 -12.14
C GLN A 71 13.34 12.23 -12.01
N CYS A 72 13.54 11.41 -13.03
CA CYS A 72 13.05 10.04 -13.10
C CYS A 72 14.13 8.99 -12.75
N THR A 73 15.24 9.42 -12.16
CA THR A 73 16.33 8.50 -11.81
C THR A 73 16.03 7.80 -10.48
N GLU A 74 15.46 6.60 -10.54
CA GLU A 74 15.26 5.75 -9.37
C GLU A 74 16.60 5.10 -8.96
N GLY A 75 16.92 5.06 -7.66
CA GLY A 75 18.02 4.24 -7.13
C GLY A 75 19.43 4.67 -7.52
N THR A 76 19.73 5.98 -7.44
CA THR A 76 20.99 6.53 -7.97
C THR A 76 22.23 6.40 -7.10
N ALA A 77 22.12 5.92 -5.87
CA ALA A 77 23.26 5.79 -4.96
C ALA A 77 23.87 4.36 -4.97
N GLY A 78 23.59 3.58 -6.01
CA GLY A 78 24.05 2.20 -6.20
C GLY A 78 22.90 1.19 -6.25
N ALA A 79 23.20 -0.05 -6.65
CA ALA A 79 22.22 -1.14 -6.83
C ALA A 79 21.31 -1.33 -5.62
N ASN A 80 21.87 -1.22 -4.41
CA ASN A 80 21.15 -1.36 -3.14
C ASN A 80 19.99 -0.35 -2.99
N THR A 81 20.12 0.87 -3.54
CA THR A 81 19.08 1.90 -3.43
C THR A 81 17.92 1.71 -4.40
N ALA A 82 18.14 1.06 -5.54
CA ALA A 82 17.08 0.72 -6.48
C ALA A 82 16.18 -0.40 -5.94
N GLU A 83 16.77 -1.42 -5.32
CA GLU A 83 15.98 -2.48 -4.66
C GLU A 83 15.24 -1.94 -3.43
N TYR A 84 15.91 -1.08 -2.67
CA TYR A 84 15.31 -0.39 -1.53
C TYR A 84 14.11 0.48 -1.92
N SER A 85 14.19 1.25 -3.02
CA SER A 85 13.07 2.11 -3.46
C SER A 85 11.82 1.28 -3.78
N ARG A 86 12.00 0.10 -4.37
CA ARG A 86 10.91 -0.88 -4.57
C ARG A 86 10.35 -1.36 -3.24
N LEU A 87 11.18 -1.85 -2.32
CA LEU A 87 10.72 -2.37 -1.04
C LEU A 87 10.04 -1.31 -0.18
N SER A 88 10.57 -0.09 -0.14
CA SER A 88 9.99 1.04 0.58
C SER A 88 8.65 1.48 -0.02
N SER A 89 8.50 1.47 -1.36
CA SER A 89 7.21 1.75 -2.01
C SER A 89 6.15 0.69 -1.68
N LEU A 90 6.53 -0.59 -1.65
CA LEU A 90 5.66 -1.69 -1.24
C LEU A 90 5.26 -1.55 0.24
N ALA A 91 6.23 -1.29 1.13
CA ALA A 91 5.99 -1.08 2.55
C ALA A 91 5.06 0.11 2.79
N ARG A 92 5.25 1.23 2.08
CA ARG A 92 4.37 2.40 2.15
C ARG A 92 2.95 2.06 1.69
N SER A 93 2.80 1.35 0.58
CA SER A 93 1.47 0.93 0.09
C SER A 93 0.74 0.04 1.11
N PHE A 94 1.47 -0.85 1.77
CA PHE A 94 0.93 -1.72 2.82
C PHE A 94 0.52 -0.93 4.06
N ARG A 95 1.36 -0.01 4.53
CA ARG A 95 1.06 0.87 5.67
C ARG A 95 -0.13 1.80 5.42
N LEU A 96 -0.25 2.34 4.21
CA LEU A 96 -1.43 3.13 3.83
C LEU A 96 -2.72 2.32 3.94
N ARG A 97 -2.67 0.99 3.70
CA ARG A 97 -3.81 0.08 3.92
C ARG A 97 -4.01 -0.33 5.37
N GLN A 98 -3.03 -0.12 6.24
CA GLN A 98 -3.19 -0.30 7.69
C GLN A 98 -3.83 0.93 8.35
N SER A 99 -4.07 2.01 7.59
CA SER A 99 -4.83 3.17 8.07
C SER A 99 -6.22 2.79 8.56
N SER A 100 -6.70 3.51 9.56
CA SER A 100 -8.05 3.36 10.09
C SER A 100 -9.11 3.68 9.03
N ALA A 101 -10.31 3.12 9.18
CA ALA A 101 -11.41 3.41 8.26
C ALA A 101 -11.75 4.91 8.22
N SER A 102 -11.73 5.60 9.36
CA SER A 102 -11.97 7.04 9.42
C SER A 102 -10.95 7.86 8.63
N ALA A 103 -9.66 7.53 8.74
CA ALA A 103 -8.59 8.17 7.97
C ALA A 103 -8.78 7.97 6.46
N ARG A 104 -9.23 6.79 6.02
CA ARG A 104 -9.51 6.54 4.60
C ARG A 104 -10.66 7.39 4.06
N TYR A 105 -11.74 7.56 4.82
CA TYR A 105 -12.86 8.39 4.36
C TYR A 105 -12.52 9.88 4.41
N ALA A 106 -11.79 10.33 5.43
CA ALA A 106 -11.26 11.70 5.46
C ALA A 106 -10.39 11.97 4.22
N ASP A 107 -9.50 11.04 3.87
CA ASP A 107 -8.66 11.11 2.67
C ASP A 107 -9.49 11.10 1.38
N LEU A 108 -10.56 10.31 1.29
CA LEU A 108 -11.47 10.31 0.14
C LEU A 108 -12.09 11.68 -0.11
N PHE A 109 -12.59 12.35 0.94
CA PHE A 109 -13.23 13.66 0.77
C PHE A 109 -12.19 14.76 0.50
N ALA A 110 -11.02 14.68 1.13
CA ALA A 110 -9.91 15.59 0.87
C ALA A 110 -9.39 15.49 -0.57
N THR A 111 -9.13 14.26 -1.05
CA THR A 111 -8.69 14.01 -2.44
C THR A 111 -9.74 14.42 -3.46
N ARG A 112 -11.01 14.10 -3.22
CA ARG A 112 -12.11 14.53 -4.10
C ARG A 112 -12.18 16.05 -4.20
N ARG A 113 -12.11 16.75 -3.07
CA ARG A 113 -12.13 18.22 -3.05
C ARG A 113 -10.97 18.78 -3.86
N ALA A 114 -9.75 18.28 -3.66
CA ALA A 114 -8.58 18.72 -4.41
C ALA A 114 -8.69 18.41 -5.91
N ALA A 115 -9.24 17.25 -6.29
CA ALA A 115 -9.43 16.88 -7.69
C ALA A 115 -10.50 17.75 -8.40
N VAL A 116 -11.58 18.12 -7.70
CA VAL A 116 -12.59 19.06 -8.22
C VAL A 116 -11.99 20.46 -8.43
N ILE A 117 -11.19 20.94 -7.48
CA ILE A 117 -10.47 22.22 -7.65
C ILE A 117 -9.52 22.13 -8.87
N ALA A 118 -8.81 21.00 -9.02
CA ALA A 118 -7.94 20.78 -10.16
C ALA A 118 -8.68 20.72 -11.51
N ALA A 119 -9.96 20.34 -11.53
CA ALA A 119 -10.81 20.29 -12.71
C ALA A 119 -11.31 21.66 -13.19
N ALA A 120 -11.21 22.70 -12.34
CA ALA A 120 -11.49 24.10 -12.68
C ALA A 120 -12.83 24.33 -13.42
N GLY A 121 -13.93 23.72 -12.94
CA GLY A 121 -15.26 23.87 -13.52
C GLY A 121 -15.57 22.93 -14.69
N SER A 122 -14.65 22.03 -15.04
CA SER A 122 -14.92 20.99 -16.04
C SER A 122 -15.88 19.94 -15.48
N HIS A 123 -17.15 20.00 -15.89
CA HIS A 123 -18.19 19.05 -15.47
C HIS A 123 -17.80 17.58 -15.67
N VAL A 124 -17.12 17.26 -16.76
CA VAL A 124 -16.70 15.88 -17.07
C VAL A 124 -15.61 15.42 -16.08
N GLU A 125 -14.59 16.24 -15.84
CA GLU A 125 -13.50 15.91 -14.92
C GLU A 125 -13.97 15.87 -13.45
N GLU A 126 -14.90 16.74 -13.08
CA GLU A 126 -15.56 16.70 -11.77
C GLU A 126 -16.36 15.41 -11.60
N SER A 127 -17.10 14.99 -12.63
CA SER A 127 -17.85 13.72 -12.59
C SER A 127 -16.91 12.53 -12.38
N TYR A 128 -15.71 12.57 -12.98
CA TYR A 128 -14.69 11.55 -12.78
C TYR A 128 -14.08 11.59 -11.38
N ALA A 129 -13.82 12.77 -10.83
CA ALA A 129 -13.33 12.94 -9.47
C ALA A 129 -14.31 12.38 -8.41
N VAL A 130 -15.62 12.47 -8.67
CA VAL A 130 -16.65 11.91 -7.79
C VAL A 130 -16.79 10.40 -7.97
N ARG A 131 -16.82 9.93 -9.22
CA ARG A 131 -17.12 8.53 -9.59
C ARG A 131 -15.94 7.58 -9.40
N PHE A 132 -14.71 8.05 -9.56
CA PHE A 132 -13.48 7.25 -9.52
C PHE A 132 -12.50 7.83 -8.49
N PRO A 133 -12.62 7.48 -7.20
CA PRO A 133 -11.82 8.14 -6.16
C PRO A 133 -10.32 7.78 -6.21
N ALA A 134 -9.94 6.58 -6.66
CA ALA A 134 -8.52 6.26 -6.85
C ALA A 134 -7.94 7.04 -8.04
N ARG A 135 -8.72 7.30 -9.10
CA ARG A 135 -8.35 8.26 -10.14
C ARG A 135 -8.21 9.67 -9.57
N ALA A 136 -9.14 10.15 -8.76
CA ALA A 136 -9.07 11.47 -8.14
C ALA A 136 -7.76 11.67 -7.35
N ALA A 137 -7.41 10.70 -6.50
CA ALA A 137 -6.16 10.70 -5.76
C ALA A 137 -4.94 10.67 -6.70
N ALA A 138 -5.00 9.88 -7.78
CA ALA A 138 -3.97 9.84 -8.79
C ALA A 138 -3.82 11.19 -9.51
N THR A 139 -4.90 11.86 -9.89
CA THR A 139 -4.89 13.18 -10.53
C THR A 139 -4.22 14.22 -9.64
N VAL A 140 -4.54 14.25 -8.34
CA VAL A 140 -3.92 15.19 -7.37
C VAL A 140 -2.42 14.93 -7.26
N ALA A 141 -2.02 13.68 -7.01
CA ALA A 141 -0.59 13.34 -6.88
C ALA A 141 0.16 13.55 -8.21
N SER A 142 -0.44 13.14 -9.33
CA SER A 142 0.16 13.20 -10.66
C SER A 142 0.32 14.64 -11.15
N ARG A 143 -0.61 15.54 -10.82
CA ARG A 143 -0.50 16.98 -11.10
C ARG A 143 0.70 17.58 -10.38
N ALA A 144 0.84 17.32 -9.08
CA ALA A 144 1.97 17.80 -8.29
C ALA A 144 3.32 17.30 -8.82
N GLU A 145 3.38 16.03 -9.24
CA GLU A 145 4.59 15.42 -9.84
C GLU A 145 4.91 15.98 -11.23
N LYS A 146 3.89 16.17 -12.08
CA LYS A 146 4.03 16.75 -13.42
C LYS A 146 4.48 18.21 -13.36
N LEU A 147 3.92 18.99 -12.44
CA LEU A 147 4.28 20.39 -12.23
C LEU A 147 5.59 20.57 -11.46
N ARG A 148 6.11 19.48 -10.87
CA ARG A 148 7.27 19.47 -9.98
C ARG A 148 7.11 20.40 -8.78
N ALA A 149 5.87 20.53 -8.29
CA ALA A 149 5.55 21.40 -7.17
C ALA A 149 6.01 20.85 -5.82
N CYS A 150 6.36 19.56 -5.74
CA CYS A 150 6.80 18.97 -4.47
C CYS A 150 8.10 19.61 -3.96
N SER A 151 8.14 19.90 -2.66
CA SER A 151 9.31 20.46 -1.97
C SER A 151 10.61 19.68 -2.20
N ARG A 152 10.56 18.39 -2.54
CA ARG A 152 11.76 17.60 -2.88
C ARG A 152 12.51 18.11 -4.12
N TYR A 153 11.84 18.83 -5.01
CA TYR A 153 12.41 19.33 -6.26
C TYR A 153 12.86 20.79 -6.17
N ILE A 154 12.36 21.51 -5.16
CA ILE A 154 12.62 22.94 -5.00
C ILE A 154 13.78 23.09 -4.02
N ASP A 155 14.82 23.81 -4.42
CA ASP A 155 15.90 24.19 -3.51
C ASP A 155 15.51 25.50 -2.79
N ALA A 156 15.71 25.55 -1.48
CA ALA A 156 15.48 26.75 -0.69
C ALA A 156 16.48 27.85 -1.11
N ALA A 157 16.00 29.08 -1.23
CA ALA A 157 16.80 30.24 -1.58
C ALA A 157 17.63 30.74 -0.39
N ASP A 158 17.07 30.71 0.81
CA ASP A 158 17.68 31.21 2.03
C ASP A 158 17.32 30.35 3.26
N GLU A 159 17.96 30.66 4.39
CA GLU A 159 17.72 29.97 5.66
C GLU A 159 16.32 30.23 6.21
N ALA A 160 15.75 31.42 5.93
CA ALA A 160 14.40 31.77 6.33
C ALA A 160 13.36 30.88 5.62
N GLU A 161 13.47 30.69 4.31
CA GLU A 161 12.61 29.77 3.55
C GLU A 161 12.75 28.33 4.05
N GLN A 162 13.96 27.90 4.39
CA GLN A 162 14.20 26.58 4.95
C GLN A 162 13.55 26.41 6.33
N TYR A 163 13.58 27.45 7.18
CA TYR A 163 12.88 27.45 8.47
C TYR A 163 11.35 27.38 8.28
N MET A 164 10.79 28.19 7.38
CA MET A 164 9.35 28.16 7.06
C MET A 164 8.90 26.79 6.54
N PHE A 165 9.71 26.16 5.68
CA PHE A 165 9.50 24.79 5.23
C PHE A 165 9.46 23.79 6.41
N GLN A 166 10.40 23.90 7.36
CA GLN A 166 10.44 23.03 8.54
C GLN A 166 9.22 23.21 9.44
N CYS A 167 8.74 24.44 9.62
CA CYS A 167 7.51 24.71 10.36
C CYS A 167 6.32 23.95 9.76
N VAL A 168 6.16 23.99 8.43
CA VAL A 168 5.08 23.27 7.74
C VAL A 168 5.28 21.74 7.82
N ASP A 169 6.50 21.22 7.66
CA ASP A 169 6.71 19.77 7.80
C ASP A 169 6.47 19.29 9.24
N ASN A 170 6.81 20.09 10.25
CA ASN A 170 6.49 19.84 11.65
C ASN A 170 4.97 19.78 11.89
N GLN A 171 4.18 20.65 11.25
CA GLN A 171 2.71 20.56 11.30
C GLN A 171 2.21 19.23 10.72
N TYR A 172 2.72 18.80 9.56
CA TYR A 172 2.35 17.49 8.99
C TYR A 172 2.81 16.32 9.85
N ASN A 173 3.95 16.43 10.54
CA ASN A 173 4.43 15.40 11.46
C ASN A 173 3.56 15.34 12.73
N ALA A 174 3.12 16.49 13.25
CA ALA A 174 2.15 16.55 14.35
C ALA A 174 0.81 15.90 13.97
N LEU A 175 0.32 16.15 12.75
CA LEU A 175 -0.92 15.52 12.24
C LEU A 175 -0.82 13.99 12.14
N LYS A 176 0.39 13.45 11.89
CA LYS A 176 0.62 12.01 11.85
C LYS A 176 0.72 11.37 13.24
N VAL A 177 0.91 12.14 14.30
CA VAL A 177 1.18 11.63 15.66
C VAL A 177 0.19 12.26 16.64
N PRO A 178 -1.13 12.01 16.50
CA PRO A 178 -2.11 12.55 17.44
C PRO A 178 -1.93 11.90 18.82
N GLY A 179 -1.73 12.72 19.85
CA GLY A 179 -1.66 12.25 21.24
C GLY A 179 -0.36 11.52 21.63
N GLY A 180 0.74 11.72 20.91
CA GLY A 180 2.07 11.22 21.28
C GLY A 180 2.38 9.76 20.88
N VAL A 181 1.39 9.02 20.39
CA VAL A 181 1.60 7.68 19.82
C VAL A 181 1.86 7.81 18.32
N TYR A 182 3.03 7.36 17.87
CA TYR A 182 3.39 7.38 16.46
C TYR A 182 2.42 6.56 15.61
N SER A 183 1.86 7.17 14.56
CA SER A 183 1.04 6.41 13.62
C SER A 183 1.90 5.47 12.76
N VAL A 184 1.26 4.43 12.26
CA VAL A 184 1.84 3.49 11.29
C VAL A 184 2.32 4.18 10.01
N GLN A 185 1.75 5.34 9.68
CA GLN A 185 2.15 6.14 8.51
C GLN A 185 3.45 6.94 8.74
N ALA A 186 3.87 7.12 9.99
CA ALA A 186 5.11 7.80 10.35
C ALA A 186 6.36 6.88 10.30
N CYS A 187 6.19 5.58 10.13
CA CYS A 187 7.31 4.63 10.10
C CYS A 187 8.17 4.82 8.84
N ASN A 188 9.46 5.12 9.03
CA ASN A 188 10.43 5.32 7.95
C ASN A 188 11.10 4.03 7.46
N ALA A 189 11.03 2.94 8.23
CA ALA A 189 11.77 1.71 7.95
C ALA A 189 10.92 0.46 8.22
N ARG A 190 11.07 -0.59 7.41
CA ARG A 190 10.44 -1.91 7.63
C ARG A 190 11.36 -2.83 8.45
N GLN A 191 12.67 -2.66 8.32
CA GLN A 191 13.73 -3.38 9.04
C GLN A 191 14.85 -2.38 9.43
N SER A 192 15.80 -2.78 10.27
CA SER A 192 16.82 -1.87 10.86
C SER A 192 17.55 -1.00 9.84
N ASP A 193 17.99 -1.59 8.72
CA ASP A 193 18.92 -0.93 7.79
C ASP A 193 18.19 -0.05 6.74
N ASP A 194 16.86 -0.08 6.76
CA ASP A 194 16.03 0.69 5.83
C ASP A 194 16.08 2.20 6.12
N VAL A 195 16.40 2.62 7.35
CA VAL A 195 16.43 4.05 7.70
C VAL A 195 17.61 4.75 7.03
N ASP A 196 18.79 4.14 7.08
CA ASP A 196 20.01 4.75 6.54
C ASP A 196 19.98 4.77 5.02
N THR A 197 19.46 3.72 4.39
CA THR A 197 19.20 3.70 2.95
C THR A 197 18.16 4.75 2.53
N ALA A 198 17.11 4.99 3.33
CA ALA A 198 16.18 6.11 3.11
C ALA A 198 16.88 7.47 3.16
N ARG A 199 17.77 7.69 4.13
CA ARG A 199 18.55 8.92 4.27
C ARG A 199 19.43 9.16 3.05
N VAL A 200 20.14 8.14 2.59
CA VAL A 200 20.97 8.23 1.38
C VAL A 200 20.12 8.54 0.15
N CYS A 201 18.95 7.89 0.00
CA CYS A 201 18.03 8.18 -1.10
C CYS A 201 17.52 9.63 -1.07
N ALA A 202 17.20 10.16 0.12
CA ALA A 202 16.76 11.54 0.28
C ALA A 202 17.89 12.53 -0.07
N GLY A 203 19.12 12.29 0.40
CA GLY A 203 20.28 13.11 0.05
C GLY A 203 20.59 13.08 -1.45
N ALA A 204 20.50 11.92 -2.09
CA ALA A 204 20.67 11.79 -3.53
C ALA A 204 19.57 12.54 -4.31
N ALA A 205 18.32 12.54 -3.84
CA ALA A 205 17.23 13.29 -4.47
C ALA A 205 17.49 14.81 -4.42
N VAL A 206 17.99 15.34 -3.30
CA VAL A 206 18.41 16.75 -3.17
C VAL A 206 19.58 17.08 -4.09
N PHE A 207 20.55 16.17 -4.23
CA PHE A 207 21.63 16.37 -5.20
C PHE A 207 21.12 16.46 -6.65
N ARG A 208 20.07 15.71 -6.99
CA ARG A 208 19.45 15.74 -8.33
C ARG A 208 18.56 16.96 -8.57
N SER A 209 17.84 17.46 -7.55
CA SER A 209 17.09 18.71 -7.69
C SER A 209 18.01 19.86 -8.09
N ASN A 210 19.23 19.87 -7.54
CA ASN A 210 20.24 20.86 -7.85
C ASN A 210 20.73 20.84 -9.30
N GLN A 211 20.64 19.71 -10.01
CA GLN A 211 21.11 19.52 -11.38
C GLN A 211 20.10 19.97 -12.46
N LEU A 212 18.91 20.41 -12.05
CA LEU A 212 17.90 20.90 -12.99
C LEU A 212 18.33 22.23 -13.61
N SER A 213 17.93 22.45 -14.86
CA SER A 213 18.18 23.73 -15.55
C SER A 213 17.48 24.90 -14.84
N ASN A 214 18.07 26.10 -14.89
CA ASN A 214 17.53 27.28 -14.22
C ASN A 214 16.10 27.60 -14.64
N SER A 215 15.75 27.43 -15.93
CA SER A 215 14.37 27.63 -16.42
C SER A 215 13.37 26.65 -15.78
N GLN A 216 13.79 25.42 -15.52
CA GLN A 216 12.96 24.44 -14.82
C GLN A 216 12.85 24.76 -13.32
N LYS A 217 13.91 25.27 -12.70
CA LYS A 217 13.90 25.69 -11.28
C LYS A 217 12.97 26.88 -11.06
N THR A 218 13.01 27.89 -11.94
CA THR A 218 12.09 29.05 -11.85
C THR A 218 10.64 28.63 -12.11
N GLN A 219 10.40 27.78 -13.12
CA GLN A 219 9.06 27.26 -13.40
C GLN A 219 8.50 26.45 -12.21
N GLN A 220 9.34 25.66 -11.54
CA GLN A 220 8.95 24.90 -10.34
C GLN A 220 8.51 25.78 -9.19
N ARG A 221 9.25 26.86 -8.91
CA ARG A 221 8.89 27.81 -7.86
C ARG A 221 7.52 28.44 -8.13
N TYR A 222 7.32 28.94 -9.35
CA TYR A 222 6.03 29.52 -9.75
C TYR A 222 4.89 28.50 -9.69
N ASN A 223 5.09 27.29 -10.22
CA ASN A 223 4.09 26.24 -10.19
C ASN A 223 3.71 25.82 -8.77
N ALA A 224 4.69 25.75 -7.86
CA ALA A 224 4.46 25.37 -6.47
C ALA A 224 3.64 26.43 -5.72
N SER A 225 4.00 27.71 -5.88
CA SER A 225 3.21 28.82 -5.32
C SER A 225 1.78 28.81 -5.85
N LEU A 226 1.59 28.68 -7.18
CA LEU A 226 0.25 28.55 -7.76
C LEU A 226 -0.52 27.34 -7.24
N GLU A 227 0.14 26.20 -7.07
CA GLU A 227 -0.52 24.99 -6.55
C GLU A 227 -0.95 25.16 -5.08
N ALA A 228 -0.16 25.87 -4.28
CA ALA A 228 -0.47 26.17 -2.89
C ALA A 228 -1.60 27.20 -2.73
N ILE A 229 -1.74 28.18 -3.64
CA ILE A 229 -2.85 29.16 -3.60
C ILE A 229 -4.22 28.48 -3.63
N TYR A 230 -4.37 27.39 -4.40
CA TYR A 230 -5.61 26.62 -4.38
C TYR A 230 -5.95 26.12 -2.97
N SER A 231 -4.95 25.89 -2.12
CA SER A 231 -5.11 25.44 -0.73
C SER A 231 -5.45 26.58 0.24
N GLY A 232 -4.97 27.80 -0.04
CA GLY A 232 -5.14 28.98 0.82
C GLY A 232 -6.55 29.59 0.82
N ARG A 233 -7.46 29.10 -0.03
CA ARG A 233 -8.89 29.44 -0.06
C ARG A 233 -9.19 30.96 -0.10
N GLY A 234 -8.34 31.78 -0.71
CA GLY A 234 -8.51 33.24 -0.76
C GLY A 234 -7.99 33.98 0.47
N CYS A 235 -7.19 33.33 1.31
CA CYS A 235 -6.49 34.00 2.41
C CYS A 235 -5.28 34.75 1.84
N THR A 236 -5.38 36.09 1.79
CA THR A 236 -4.32 36.94 1.22
C THR A 236 -2.98 36.76 1.94
N TYR A 237 -3.01 36.54 3.25
CA TYR A 237 -1.80 36.28 4.05
C TYR A 237 -1.08 35.00 3.61
N GLU A 238 -1.81 33.89 3.48
CA GLU A 238 -1.23 32.61 3.06
C GLU A 238 -0.75 32.68 1.60
N GLU A 239 -1.50 33.37 0.73
CA GLU A 239 -1.12 33.57 -0.67
C GLU A 239 0.19 34.38 -0.81
N ASP A 240 0.35 35.45 -0.05
CA ASP A 240 1.58 36.25 0.00
C ASP A 240 2.75 35.41 0.53
N GLU A 241 2.56 34.61 1.59
CA GLU A 241 3.58 33.70 2.09
C GLU A 241 3.98 32.62 1.06
N TYR A 242 3.03 32.06 0.31
CA TYR A 242 3.30 31.06 -0.73
C TYR A 242 4.09 31.65 -1.91
N MET A 243 3.86 32.92 -2.25
CA MET A 243 4.62 33.61 -3.30
C MET A 243 6.03 33.96 -2.83
N ASN A 244 6.19 34.36 -1.57
CA ASN A 244 7.50 34.73 -0.99
C ASN A 244 8.38 33.51 -0.70
N PHE A 245 7.78 32.37 -0.30
CA PHE A 245 8.50 31.14 0.07
C PHE A 245 8.03 29.91 -0.75
N PRO A 246 8.44 29.78 -2.03
CA PRO A 246 8.04 28.68 -2.91
C PRO A 246 8.33 27.26 -2.39
N LYS A 247 9.39 27.07 -1.61
CA LYS A 247 9.72 25.79 -0.96
C LYS A 247 8.67 25.40 0.07
N MET A 248 8.17 26.38 0.83
CA MET A 248 7.09 26.21 1.80
C MET A 248 5.79 25.88 1.07
N ALA A 249 5.48 26.60 -0.01
CA ALA A 249 4.35 26.30 -0.89
C ALA A 249 4.40 24.84 -1.41
N GLY A 250 5.58 24.38 -1.83
CA GLY A 250 5.77 23.00 -2.29
C GLY A 250 5.69 21.91 -1.20
N ALA A 251 5.64 22.31 0.07
CA ALA A 251 5.46 21.39 1.19
C ALA A 251 3.99 21.10 1.50
N ILE A 252 3.06 21.86 0.92
CA ILE A 252 1.63 21.67 1.11
C ILE A 252 1.18 20.33 0.51
N ARG A 253 0.49 19.52 1.31
CA ARG A 253 0.01 18.18 0.96
C ARG A 253 -1.50 18.12 1.15
N TRP A 254 -2.23 17.98 0.06
CA TRP A 254 -3.70 17.90 0.05
C TRP A 254 -4.27 16.61 0.63
N SER A 255 -3.51 15.52 0.56
CA SER A 255 -3.99 14.18 0.91
C SER A 255 -2.84 13.23 1.21
N THR A 256 -3.20 12.08 1.79
CA THR A 256 -2.28 11.02 2.19
C THR A 256 -2.25 9.86 1.19
N GLY A 257 -3.32 9.68 0.40
CA GLY A 257 -3.49 8.57 -0.53
C GLY A 257 -3.93 7.26 0.15
N ALA A 258 -4.34 7.31 1.43
CA ALA A 258 -4.82 6.18 2.20
C ALA A 258 -6.05 5.50 1.53
N TYR A 259 -6.99 6.29 0.98
CA TYR A 259 -8.16 5.72 0.31
C TYR A 259 -7.78 4.97 -0.96
N ALA A 260 -6.99 5.60 -1.83
CA ALA A 260 -6.53 4.99 -3.07
C ALA A 260 -5.74 3.69 -2.82
N ALA A 261 -4.89 3.69 -1.79
CA ALA A 261 -4.20 2.49 -1.36
C ALA A 261 -5.17 1.38 -0.91
N SER A 262 -6.27 1.72 -0.23
CA SER A 262 -7.27 0.76 0.23
C SER A 262 -8.11 0.14 -0.89
N VAL A 263 -8.35 0.88 -1.99
CA VAL A 263 -9.07 0.37 -3.17
C VAL A 263 -8.16 -0.44 -4.08
N SER A 264 -6.88 -0.08 -4.18
CA SER A 264 -5.90 -0.93 -4.87
C SER A 264 -5.69 -2.24 -4.12
N SER A 265 -5.76 -3.38 -4.81
CA SER A 265 -5.38 -4.67 -4.23
C SER A 265 -3.86 -4.82 -4.16
N VAL A 266 -3.33 -5.73 -3.33
CA VAL A 266 -1.87 -6.06 -3.30
C VAL A 266 -1.39 -6.44 -4.71
N GLN A 267 -2.27 -7.10 -5.47
CA GLN A 267 -2.04 -7.54 -6.84
C GLN A 267 -1.89 -6.36 -7.82
N GLY A 268 -2.61 -5.26 -7.59
CA GLY A 268 -2.47 -4.01 -8.36
C GLY A 268 -1.13 -3.28 -8.12
N ALA A 269 -0.46 -3.52 -7.00
CA ALA A 269 0.87 -2.96 -6.74
C ALA A 269 1.99 -3.85 -7.30
N MET A 270 1.76 -5.16 -7.41
CA MET A 270 2.80 -6.14 -7.80
C MET A 270 2.64 -6.71 -9.21
N ASN A 271 1.64 -6.28 -10.00
CA ASN A 271 1.27 -6.90 -11.28
C ASN A 271 1.12 -8.44 -11.15
N VAL A 272 0.66 -8.90 -9.99
CA VAL A 272 0.47 -10.33 -9.73
C VAL A 272 -0.83 -10.75 -10.39
N ARG A 273 -0.75 -11.82 -11.18
CA ARG A 273 -1.91 -12.48 -11.77
C ARG A 273 -2.95 -12.73 -10.69
N VAL A 274 -4.18 -12.27 -10.90
CA VAL A 274 -5.29 -12.61 -10.02
C VAL A 274 -5.73 -14.02 -10.40
N PRO A 275 -5.49 -15.05 -9.56
CA PRO A 275 -5.94 -16.40 -9.89
C PRO A 275 -7.46 -16.42 -9.92
N SER A 276 -8.00 -17.16 -10.88
CA SER A 276 -9.43 -17.42 -10.97
C SER A 276 -9.93 -18.12 -9.71
N VAL A 277 -11.24 -18.06 -9.46
CA VAL A 277 -11.84 -18.74 -8.30
C VAL A 277 -11.52 -20.24 -8.34
N THR A 278 -11.58 -20.87 -9.51
CA THR A 278 -11.22 -22.28 -9.71
C THR A 278 -9.77 -22.56 -9.30
N GLU A 279 -8.82 -21.73 -9.73
CA GLU A 279 -7.40 -21.86 -9.36
C GLU A 279 -7.17 -21.66 -7.86
N ARG A 280 -7.94 -20.78 -7.20
CA ARG A 280 -7.84 -20.60 -5.74
C ARG A 280 -8.39 -21.80 -4.97
N ILE A 281 -9.47 -22.40 -5.45
CA ILE A 281 -10.08 -23.59 -4.85
C ILE A 281 -9.18 -24.81 -5.06
N GLN A 282 -8.48 -24.91 -6.19
CA GLN A 282 -7.57 -26.02 -6.47
C GLN A 282 -6.14 -25.77 -5.95
N GLY A 283 -5.85 -24.54 -5.52
CA GLY A 283 -4.51 -24.12 -5.14
C GLY A 283 -4.10 -24.52 -3.72
N VAL A 284 -2.85 -24.18 -3.39
CA VAL A 284 -2.19 -24.48 -2.10
C VAL A 284 -3.00 -24.00 -0.89
N ASN A 285 -3.75 -22.91 -1.05
CA ASN A 285 -4.53 -22.31 0.03
C ASN A 285 -6.00 -22.72 0.04
N ARG A 286 -6.40 -23.82 -0.61
CA ARG A 286 -7.80 -24.29 -0.70
C ARG A 286 -8.52 -24.24 0.65
N ASP A 287 -7.94 -24.88 1.66
CA ASP A 287 -8.54 -25.04 2.99
C ASP A 287 -8.67 -23.70 3.73
N SER A 288 -7.73 -22.78 3.54
CA SER A 288 -7.79 -21.42 4.12
C SER A 288 -8.67 -20.47 3.32
N PHE A 289 -8.79 -20.66 2.00
CA PHE A 289 -9.57 -19.83 1.10
C PHE A 289 -11.07 -20.10 1.22
N TRP A 290 -11.47 -21.37 1.37
CA TRP A 290 -12.86 -21.75 1.58
C TRP A 290 -13.00 -22.73 2.76
N PRO A 291 -12.79 -22.29 4.01
CA PRO A 291 -12.75 -23.20 5.17
C PRO A 291 -14.03 -24.01 5.38
N SER A 292 -15.16 -23.53 4.88
CA SER A 292 -16.46 -24.20 4.96
C SER A 292 -16.79 -25.15 3.81
N TYR A 293 -15.87 -25.44 2.89
CA TYR A 293 -16.19 -26.32 1.75
C TYR A 293 -16.43 -27.78 2.16
N LYS A 294 -15.87 -28.22 3.30
CA LYS A 294 -16.02 -29.59 3.80
C LYS A 294 -17.42 -29.78 4.40
N ILE A 295 -18.21 -30.65 3.80
CA ILE A 295 -19.54 -31.04 4.31
C ILE A 295 -19.39 -32.42 4.95
N ARG A 296 -19.73 -32.53 6.25
CA ARG A 296 -19.66 -33.78 7.05
C ARG A 296 -18.25 -34.39 7.08
N GLU A 297 -17.30 -33.69 7.69
CA GLU A 297 -15.96 -34.23 7.90
C GLU A 297 -16.03 -35.52 8.74
N ALA A 298 -15.40 -36.59 8.26
CA ALA A 298 -15.37 -37.86 8.95
C ALA A 298 -14.51 -37.72 10.22
N VAL A 299 -15.11 -38.04 11.37
CA VAL A 299 -14.42 -37.99 12.66
C VAL A 299 -14.10 -39.42 13.11
N PRO A 300 -12.83 -39.87 13.06
CA PRO A 300 -12.47 -41.19 13.54
C PRO A 300 -12.64 -41.25 15.06
N ARG A 301 -13.35 -42.27 15.55
CA ARG A 301 -13.43 -42.56 16.98
C ARG A 301 -12.20 -43.37 17.40
N LYS A 302 -11.64 -43.02 18.55
CA LYS A 302 -10.57 -43.82 19.17
C LYS A 302 -11.21 -44.92 20.00
N ASP A 303 -11.44 -46.08 19.38
CA ASP A 303 -11.91 -47.27 20.09
C ASP A 303 -10.72 -48.02 20.70
N PRO A 304 -10.86 -48.61 21.91
CA PRO A 304 -9.80 -49.41 22.50
C PRO A 304 -9.58 -50.69 21.67
N VAL A 305 -8.31 -51.02 21.42
CA VAL A 305 -7.88 -52.13 20.54
C VAL A 305 -8.50 -53.48 20.94
N TRP A 306 -8.79 -53.68 22.22
CA TRP A 306 -9.38 -54.91 22.77
C TRP A 306 -10.91 -55.00 22.66
N LYS A 307 -11.60 -53.92 22.26
CA LYS A 307 -13.06 -53.88 22.07
C LYS A 307 -13.38 -53.37 20.67
N ALA A 308 -13.04 -54.17 19.67
CA ALA A 308 -13.36 -53.84 18.29
C ALA A 308 -14.86 -53.91 18.04
N PRO A 309 -15.50 -52.87 17.46
CA PRO A 309 -16.85 -52.98 16.96
C PRO A 309 -16.91 -54.02 15.83
N SER A 310 -18.03 -54.75 15.71
CA SER A 310 -18.20 -55.74 14.63
C SER A 310 -18.39 -55.02 13.28
N VAL A 311 -17.30 -54.69 12.59
CA VAL A 311 -17.32 -54.01 11.30
C VAL A 311 -16.82 -54.97 10.21
N LYS A 312 -17.61 -55.14 9.15
CA LYS A 312 -17.21 -55.89 7.97
C LYS A 312 -16.38 -54.97 7.05
N ASN A 313 -15.24 -55.47 6.57
CA ASN A 313 -14.48 -54.79 5.53
C ASN A 313 -15.02 -55.20 4.15
N TYR A 314 -15.51 -54.24 3.38
CA TYR A 314 -16.04 -54.45 2.03
C TYR A 314 -15.05 -54.04 0.92
N ALA A 315 -13.80 -53.73 1.28
CA ALA A 315 -12.76 -53.37 0.33
C ALA A 315 -12.16 -54.60 -0.39
N PRO A 316 -11.59 -54.43 -1.60
CA PRO A 316 -10.98 -55.51 -2.38
C PRO A 316 -9.71 -56.10 -1.74
N MET A 317 -9.08 -55.38 -0.81
CA MET A 317 -7.94 -55.85 -0.03
C MET A 317 -8.23 -55.72 1.47
N SER A 318 -7.66 -56.61 2.29
CA SER A 318 -7.73 -56.48 3.75
C SER A 318 -7.01 -55.20 4.21
N ALA A 319 -7.50 -54.54 5.26
CA ALA A 319 -6.89 -53.31 5.77
C ALA A 319 -5.41 -53.50 6.16
N ALA A 320 -5.05 -54.67 6.70
CA ALA A 320 -3.67 -55.02 7.03
C ALA A 320 -2.77 -55.12 5.80
N ALA A 321 -3.25 -55.74 4.71
CA ALA A 321 -2.50 -55.84 3.47
C ALA A 321 -2.32 -54.46 2.80
N LEU A 322 -3.35 -53.62 2.84
CA LEU A 322 -3.30 -52.25 2.28
C LEU A 322 -2.29 -51.38 3.04
N GLN A 323 -2.33 -51.38 4.37
CA GLN A 323 -1.41 -50.58 5.18
C GLN A 323 0.04 -51.00 4.97
N TYR A 324 0.30 -52.32 4.96
CA TYR A 324 1.64 -52.85 4.66
C TYR A 324 2.16 -52.39 3.28
N GLY A 325 1.29 -52.42 2.26
CA GLY A 325 1.63 -51.94 0.92
C GLY A 325 1.93 -50.44 0.87
N ILE A 326 1.13 -49.61 1.57
CA ILE A 326 1.38 -48.17 1.70
C ILE A 326 2.72 -47.92 2.37
N ASP A 327 2.95 -48.56 3.52
CA ASP A 327 4.18 -48.39 4.32
C ASP A 327 5.43 -48.74 3.51
N ALA A 328 5.39 -49.85 2.77
CA ALA A 328 6.48 -50.28 1.88
C ALA A 328 6.77 -49.30 0.72
N GLN A 329 5.81 -48.45 0.35
CA GLN A 329 5.91 -47.49 -0.77
C GLN A 329 6.11 -46.03 -0.33
N THR A 330 6.03 -45.74 0.98
CA THR A 330 5.91 -44.36 1.50
C THR A 330 7.02 -43.40 1.06
N LYS A 331 8.25 -43.86 0.83
CA LYS A 331 9.36 -43.03 0.37
C LYS A 331 10.27 -43.81 -0.57
N GLN A 332 10.25 -43.45 -1.85
CA GLN A 332 11.31 -43.84 -2.76
C GLN A 332 12.56 -43.04 -2.42
N PRO A 333 13.76 -43.65 -2.45
CA PRO A 333 14.99 -42.89 -2.29
C PRO A 333 15.11 -41.87 -3.42
N GLU A 334 15.17 -40.58 -3.09
CA GLU A 334 15.54 -39.55 -4.05
C GLU A 334 17.00 -39.79 -4.43
N LEU A 335 17.24 -40.17 -5.69
CA LEU A 335 18.59 -40.31 -6.23
C LEU A 335 19.00 -38.96 -6.81
N PRO A 336 19.82 -38.16 -6.11
CA PRO A 336 20.28 -36.90 -6.67
C PRO A 336 21.12 -37.15 -7.92
N SER A 337 20.93 -36.32 -8.95
CA SER A 337 21.64 -36.44 -10.22
C SER A 337 23.16 -36.36 -10.09
N TYR A 338 23.68 -35.77 -9.00
CA TYR A 338 25.11 -35.64 -8.74
C TYR A 338 25.77 -36.89 -8.14
N ASP A 339 25.00 -37.83 -7.57
CA ASP A 339 25.51 -39.11 -7.05
C ASP A 339 25.39 -40.26 -8.06
N SER A 340 25.06 -39.96 -9.32
CA SER A 340 25.02 -40.95 -10.39
C SER A 340 26.40 -41.57 -10.60
N TRP A 341 26.43 -42.88 -10.88
CA TRP A 341 27.65 -43.58 -11.27
C TRP A 341 28.36 -42.85 -12.43
N LYS A 342 29.65 -42.55 -12.24
CA LYS A 342 30.51 -41.95 -13.26
C LYS A 342 31.54 -42.98 -13.76
N PRO A 343 32.00 -42.90 -15.01
CA PRO A 343 33.13 -43.71 -15.47
C PRO A 343 34.33 -43.53 -14.53
N GLY A 344 34.89 -44.63 -14.02
CA GLY A 344 35.99 -44.61 -13.04
C GLY A 344 35.55 -44.51 -11.57
N TRP A 345 34.27 -44.68 -11.26
CA TRP A 345 33.77 -44.67 -9.89
C TRP A 345 34.33 -45.83 -9.06
N ALA A 346 34.87 -45.50 -7.88
CA ALA A 346 35.27 -46.46 -6.86
C ALA A 346 34.28 -46.40 -5.68
N PRO A 347 33.86 -47.55 -5.12
CA PRO A 347 32.98 -47.57 -3.97
C PRO A 347 33.67 -46.93 -2.76
N LYS A 348 32.93 -46.08 -2.04
CA LYS A 348 33.43 -45.49 -0.79
C LYS A 348 33.61 -46.63 0.24
N SER A 349 34.84 -46.86 0.70
CA SER A 349 35.09 -47.75 1.83
C SER A 349 34.74 -47.04 3.14
N SER A 350 34.07 -47.74 4.06
CA SER A 350 33.80 -47.24 5.41
C SER A 350 35.01 -47.34 6.34
N ILE A 351 36.06 -48.06 5.93
CA ILE A 351 37.29 -48.27 6.69
C ILE A 351 38.28 -47.16 6.37
N LYS A 352 38.48 -46.22 7.30
CA LYS A 352 39.66 -45.36 7.29
C LYS A 352 40.86 -46.21 7.69
N LEU A 353 41.52 -46.85 6.72
CA LEU A 353 42.84 -47.44 6.98
C LEU A 353 43.77 -46.30 7.42
N SER A 354 44.41 -46.46 8.57
CA SER A 354 45.37 -45.48 9.07
C SER A 354 46.55 -45.38 8.09
N PRO A 355 47.28 -44.25 8.02
CA PRO A 355 48.39 -44.07 7.07
C PRO A 355 49.53 -45.08 7.25
N TYR A 356 49.52 -45.89 8.31
CA TYR A 356 50.58 -46.84 8.66
C TYR A 356 50.32 -48.29 8.21
N GLU A 357 49.20 -48.57 7.53
CA GLU A 357 48.89 -49.90 6.99
C GLU A 357 48.72 -49.85 5.46
N ARG A 358 49.78 -49.47 4.75
CA ARG A 358 49.92 -49.71 3.30
C ARG A 358 51.16 -50.51 2.99
#